data_AF-A0A662M8F4-F1
#
_entry.id   AF-A0A662M8F4-F1
#
_cell.length_a   1.000
_cell.length_b   1.000
_cell.length_c   1.000
_cell.angle_alpha   90.00
_cell.angle_beta   90.00
_cell.angle_gamma   90.00
#
_symmetry.space_group_name_H-M   'P 1'
#
loop_
_entity.id
_entity.type
_entity.pdbx_description
1 polymer ?
#
loop_
_entity_poly.entity_id
_entity_poly.type
_entity_poly.pdbx_seq_one_letter_code
_entity_poly.pdbx_strand_id
1 'polypeptide(L)'
;MDDINKVKKKISEIKEAVSKERNSSKLFPIDNDQYESFVEIAKLCNKILESKEYKYDKAHASYAEVYIKNFKVLLIERLKKITRSVIEGEDPDALNLTKLERELYEKLSDVISWFNTQVLKGEEEELVIIHITSGTNEPILDLEGRFLSLSSGDILRTKRSIAKHLVDVGIAAYVDYK
;
A
#
# COMPACT_ATOMS: atom_id res chain seq x y z
N MET A 1 -43.25 -3.75 3.77
CA MET A 1 -43.40 -2.39 3.20
C MET A 1 -42.50 -1.36 3.90
N ASP A 2 -42.37 -1.36 5.23
CA ASP A 2 -41.51 -0.42 5.97
C ASP A 2 -40.02 -0.49 5.56
N ASP A 3 -39.50 -1.70 5.35
CA ASP A 3 -38.09 -1.93 4.95
C ASP A 3 -37.73 -1.31 3.60
N ILE A 4 -38.59 -1.45 2.60
CA ILE A 4 -38.39 -0.83 1.28
C ILE A 4 -38.41 0.70 1.38
N ASN A 5 -39.25 1.27 2.25
CA ASN A 5 -39.29 2.72 2.46
C ASN A 5 -37.98 3.23 3.09
N LYS A 6 -37.36 2.47 4.00
CA LYS A 6 -36.03 2.77 4.54
C LYS A 6 -34.97 2.76 3.44
N VAL A 7 -34.96 1.73 2.59
CA VAL A 7 -34.03 1.65 1.44
C VAL A 7 -34.22 2.84 0.50
N LYS A 8 -35.46 3.15 0.10
CA LYS A 8 -35.77 4.26 -0.82
C LYS A 8 -35.23 5.59 -0.33
N LYS A 9 -35.41 5.92 0.96
CA LYS A 9 -34.88 7.16 1.55
C LYS A 9 -33.36 7.23 1.46
N LYS A 10 -32.68 6.11 1.71
CA LYS A 10 -31.21 6.01 1.74
C LYS A 10 -30.55 5.95 0.36
N ILE A 11 -31.30 5.65 -0.71
CA ILE A 11 -30.77 5.68 -2.10
C ILE A 11 -30.28 7.07 -2.49
N SER A 12 -30.99 8.13 -2.13
CA SER A 12 -30.58 9.50 -2.48
C SER A 12 -29.29 9.88 -1.74
N GLU A 13 -29.21 9.54 -0.46
CA GLU A 13 -28.03 9.81 0.38
C GLU A 13 -26.78 9.07 -0.15
N ILE A 14 -26.89 7.78 -0.47
CA ILE A 14 -25.74 7.02 -0.99
C ILE A 14 -25.30 7.51 -2.37
N LYS A 15 -26.24 7.94 -3.23
CA LYS A 15 -25.91 8.53 -4.54
C LYS A 15 -25.17 9.85 -4.39
N GLU A 16 -25.58 10.68 -3.44
CA GLU A 16 -24.89 11.93 -3.13
C GLU A 16 -23.48 11.66 -2.60
N ALA A 17 -23.33 10.73 -1.65
CA ALA A 17 -22.03 10.31 -1.14
C ALA A 17 -21.11 9.81 -2.26
N VAL A 18 -21.61 8.95 -3.16
CA VAL A 18 -20.87 8.48 -4.34
C VAL A 18 -20.44 9.63 -5.24
N SER A 19 -21.33 10.59 -5.48
CA SER A 19 -21.02 11.75 -6.32
C SER A 19 -19.90 12.60 -5.70
N LYS A 20 -20.00 12.90 -4.40
CA LYS A 20 -18.98 13.66 -3.67
C LYS A 20 -17.65 12.92 -3.62
N GLU A 21 -17.68 11.60 -3.41
CA GLU A 21 -16.48 10.78 -3.42
C GLU A 21 -15.81 10.79 -4.80
N ARG A 22 -16.55 10.59 -5.89
CA ARG A 22 -15.97 10.59 -7.25
C ARG A 22 -15.39 11.93 -7.69
N ASN A 23 -16.04 13.02 -7.32
CA ASN A 23 -15.65 14.36 -7.77
C ASN A 23 -14.56 14.99 -6.89
N SER A 24 -14.24 14.39 -5.75
CA SER A 24 -13.20 14.85 -4.85
C SER A 24 -11.89 14.11 -5.10
N SER A 25 -10.76 14.82 -5.10
CA SER A 25 -9.42 14.20 -5.08
C SER A 25 -9.10 13.57 -3.72
N LYS A 26 -9.64 14.12 -2.63
CA LYS A 26 -9.49 13.62 -1.26
C LYS A 26 -10.66 12.76 -0.84
N LEU A 27 -10.49 11.97 0.22
CA LEU A 27 -11.58 11.22 0.85
C LEU A 27 -12.69 12.16 1.33
N PHE A 28 -13.91 11.92 0.87
CA PHE A 28 -15.07 12.66 1.36
C PHE A 28 -15.34 12.30 2.84
N PRO A 29 -15.61 13.27 3.73
CA PRO A 29 -15.91 12.97 5.12
C PRO A 29 -17.23 12.20 5.26
N ILE A 30 -17.14 11.02 5.86
CA ILE A 30 -18.28 10.19 6.28
C ILE A 30 -18.01 9.84 7.74
N ASP A 31 -18.89 10.26 8.64
CA ASP A 31 -18.79 9.88 10.04
C ASP A 31 -19.14 8.39 10.26
N ASN A 32 -18.73 7.83 11.40
CA ASN A 32 -18.94 6.40 11.66
C ASN A 32 -20.42 6.03 11.74
N ASP A 33 -21.29 6.91 12.24
CA ASP A 33 -22.72 6.62 12.39
C ASP A 33 -23.42 6.57 11.02
N GLN A 34 -23.03 7.48 10.11
CA GLN A 34 -23.46 7.49 8.72
C GLN A 34 -22.97 6.25 7.99
N TYR A 35 -21.72 5.84 8.21
CA TYR A 35 -21.16 4.63 7.60
C TYR A 35 -21.89 3.37 8.08
N GLU A 36 -22.11 3.22 9.39
CA GLU A 36 -22.88 2.11 9.96
C GLU A 36 -24.31 2.09 9.41
N SER A 37 -24.96 3.27 9.30
CA SER A 37 -26.27 3.39 8.66
C SER A 37 -26.26 2.87 7.22
N PHE A 38 -25.20 3.14 6.44
CA PHE A 38 -25.08 2.61 5.09
C PHE A 38 -24.92 1.09 5.06
N VAL A 39 -24.14 0.53 5.99
CA VAL A 39 -23.92 -0.91 6.15
C VAL A 39 -25.22 -1.63 6.54
N GLU A 40 -26.00 -1.07 7.47
CA GLU A 40 -27.28 -1.65 7.89
C GLU A 40 -28.28 -1.73 6.72
N ILE A 41 -28.38 -0.67 5.92
CA ILE A 41 -29.23 -0.67 4.73
C ILE A 41 -28.71 -1.64 3.68
N ALA A 42 -27.39 -1.80 3.53
CA ALA A 42 -26.81 -2.81 2.64
C ALA A 42 -27.18 -4.24 3.10
N LYS A 43 -27.10 -4.53 4.41
CA LYS A 43 -27.54 -5.81 4.98
C LYS A 43 -29.03 -6.05 4.72
N LEU A 44 -29.87 -5.02 4.88
CA LEU A 44 -31.29 -5.09 4.57
C LEU A 44 -31.55 -5.37 3.08
N CYS A 45 -30.82 -4.70 2.18
CA CYS A 45 -30.91 -4.92 0.75
C CYS A 45 -30.56 -6.37 0.37
N ASN A 46 -29.49 -6.94 0.95
CA ASN A 46 -29.15 -8.35 0.70
C ASN A 46 -30.26 -9.29 1.16
N LYS A 47 -30.85 -9.07 2.35
CA LYS A 47 -32.00 -9.86 2.81
C LYS A 47 -33.21 -9.77 1.86
N ILE A 48 -33.48 -8.59 1.30
CA ILE A 48 -34.55 -8.39 0.31
C ILE A 48 -34.27 -9.17 -0.97
N LEU A 49 -33.03 -9.13 -1.47
CA LEU A 49 -32.63 -9.82 -2.71
C LEU A 49 -32.59 -11.35 -2.56
N GLU A 50 -32.30 -11.86 -1.37
CA GLU A 50 -32.28 -13.30 -1.08
C GLU A 50 -33.67 -13.87 -0.76
N SER A 51 -34.63 -13.01 -0.38
CA SER A 51 -35.97 -13.45 -0.02
C SER A 51 -36.78 -13.91 -1.23
N LYS A 52 -37.39 -15.10 -1.11
CA LYS A 52 -38.33 -15.65 -2.10
C LYS A 52 -39.58 -14.77 -2.28
N GLU A 53 -39.91 -13.95 -1.28
CA GLU A 53 -41.08 -13.07 -1.23
C GLU A 53 -40.98 -11.93 -2.25
N TYR A 54 -39.76 -11.41 -2.49
CA TYR A 54 -39.50 -10.35 -3.47
C TYR A 54 -39.14 -10.87 -4.86
N LYS A 55 -39.05 -12.20 -5.05
CA LYS A 55 -38.75 -12.83 -6.34
C LYS A 55 -39.78 -12.47 -7.43
N TYR A 56 -41.01 -12.15 -7.01
CA TYR A 56 -42.12 -11.82 -7.91
C TYR A 56 -42.48 -10.32 -7.92
N ASP A 57 -41.86 -9.50 -7.06
CA ASP A 57 -42.03 -8.05 -7.02
C ASP A 57 -40.73 -7.34 -7.46
N LYS A 58 -40.56 -7.29 -8.79
CA LYS A 58 -39.36 -6.75 -9.46
C LYS A 58 -39.07 -5.30 -9.09
N ALA A 59 -40.08 -4.50 -8.77
CA ALA A 59 -39.90 -3.09 -8.44
C ALA A 59 -39.15 -2.92 -7.11
N HIS A 60 -39.46 -3.76 -6.12
CA HIS A 60 -38.82 -3.74 -4.81
C HIS A 60 -37.39 -4.27 -4.83
N ALA A 61 -37.15 -5.37 -5.56
CA ALA A 61 -35.79 -5.87 -5.81
C ALA A 61 -34.91 -4.79 -6.49
N SER A 62 -35.47 -4.04 -7.44
CA SER A 62 -34.74 -2.98 -8.15
C SER A 62 -34.19 -1.89 -7.22
N TYR A 63 -34.93 -1.47 -6.19
CA TYR A 63 -34.42 -0.48 -5.22
C TYR A 63 -33.22 -1.01 -4.44
N ALA A 64 -33.28 -2.27 -3.99
CA ALA A 64 -32.17 -2.91 -3.28
C ALA A 64 -30.93 -3.07 -4.18
N GLU A 65 -31.12 -3.46 -5.44
CA GLU A 65 -30.03 -3.53 -6.43
C GLU A 65 -29.37 -2.17 -6.67
N VAL A 66 -30.17 -1.12 -6.83
CA VAL A 66 -29.67 0.26 -7.02
C VAL A 66 -28.86 0.70 -5.81
N TYR A 67 -29.35 0.42 -4.59
CA TYR A 67 -28.61 0.76 -3.37
C TYR A 67 -27.28 0.03 -3.30
N ILE A 68 -27.28 -1.31 -3.43
CA ILE A 68 -26.06 -2.14 -3.37
C ILE A 68 -25.05 -1.72 -4.44
N LYS A 69 -25.50 -1.40 -5.66
CA LYS A 69 -24.64 -0.92 -6.73
C LYS A 69 -23.92 0.38 -6.33
N ASN A 70 -24.63 1.35 -5.77
CA ASN A 70 -24.03 2.62 -5.35
C ASN A 70 -23.12 2.43 -4.13
N PHE A 71 -23.53 1.60 -3.16
CA PHE A 71 -22.70 1.30 -1.99
C PHE A 71 -21.36 0.65 -2.39
N LYS A 72 -21.37 -0.32 -3.31
CA LYS A 72 -20.13 -0.91 -3.87
C LYS A 72 -19.25 0.12 -4.56
N VAL A 73 -19.84 1.03 -5.33
CA VAL A 73 -19.09 2.11 -5.98
C VAL A 73 -18.44 3.02 -4.95
N LEU A 74 -19.16 3.41 -3.90
CA LEU A 74 -18.61 4.23 -2.81
C LEU A 74 -17.38 3.55 -2.19
N LEU A 75 -17.51 2.28 -1.80
CA LEU A 75 -16.41 1.52 -1.20
C LEU A 75 -15.20 1.44 -2.12
N ILE A 76 -15.40 1.14 -3.41
CA ILE A 76 -14.30 1.04 -4.38
C ILE A 76 -13.57 2.37 -4.52
N GLU A 77 -14.29 3.49 -4.64
CA GLU A 77 -13.67 4.81 -4.78
C GLU A 77 -12.90 5.22 -3.52
N ARG A 78 -13.44 4.91 -2.33
CA ARG A 78 -12.75 5.15 -1.06
C ARG A 78 -11.50 4.29 -0.94
N LEU A 79 -11.58 2.99 -1.22
CA LEU A 79 -10.44 2.08 -1.17
C LEU A 79 -9.31 2.51 -2.09
N LYS A 80 -9.61 2.94 -3.32
CA LYS A 80 -8.58 3.47 -4.24
C LYS A 80 -7.82 4.64 -3.63
N LYS A 81 -8.53 5.58 -3.01
CA LYS A 81 -7.94 6.75 -2.36
C LYS A 81 -7.14 6.38 -1.14
N ILE A 82 -7.64 5.49 -0.29
CA ILE A 82 -6.92 4.97 0.87
C ILE A 82 -5.60 4.34 0.44
N THR A 83 -5.63 3.43 -0.55
CA THR A 83 -4.42 2.78 -1.06
C THR A 83 -3.43 3.80 -1.62
N ARG A 84 -3.91 4.81 -2.35
CA ARG A 84 -3.07 5.90 -2.84
C ARG A 84 -2.42 6.67 -1.70
N SER A 85 -3.20 7.09 -0.70
CA SER A 85 -2.69 7.82 0.48
C SER A 85 -1.64 7.01 1.24
N VAL A 86 -1.83 5.69 1.38
CA VAL A 86 -0.83 4.80 1.99
C VAL A 86 0.47 4.78 1.18
N ILE A 87 0.39 4.65 -0.14
CA ILE A 87 1.57 4.65 -1.03
C ILE A 87 2.30 6.00 -0.99
N GLU A 88 1.55 7.11 -0.91
CA GLU A 88 2.09 8.46 -0.82
C GLU A 88 2.60 8.81 0.59
N GLY A 89 2.34 7.98 1.59
CA GLY A 89 2.79 8.18 2.97
C GLY A 89 2.06 9.30 3.70
N GLU A 90 0.79 9.56 3.36
CA GLU A 90 -0.01 10.60 4.02
C GLU A 90 -0.30 10.25 5.50
N ASP A 91 -0.40 11.25 6.37
CA ASP A 91 -0.76 11.03 7.77
C ASP A 91 -2.21 10.52 7.90
N PRO A 92 -2.46 9.33 8.49
CA PRO A 92 -3.81 8.80 8.67
C PRO A 92 -4.71 9.69 9.54
N ASP A 93 -4.16 10.53 10.42
CA ASP A 93 -4.93 11.49 11.22
C ASP A 93 -5.43 12.68 10.41
N ALA A 94 -4.79 12.97 9.28
CA ALA A 94 -5.24 13.99 8.34
C ALA A 94 -6.31 13.46 7.37
N LEU A 95 -6.61 12.16 7.41
CA LEU A 95 -7.57 11.50 6.53
C LEU A 95 -8.92 11.28 7.23
N ASN A 96 -10.01 11.52 6.49
CA ASN A 96 -11.37 11.24 6.97
C ASN A 96 -11.72 9.74 6.87
N LEU A 97 -10.98 8.92 7.61
CA LEU A 97 -11.14 7.47 7.67
C LEU A 97 -12.16 7.09 8.74
N THR A 98 -13.03 6.13 8.41
CA THR A 98 -13.79 5.38 9.41
C THR A 98 -12.85 4.48 10.22
N LYS A 99 -13.33 3.94 11.35
CA LYS A 99 -12.54 3.02 12.19
C LYS A 99 -11.97 1.83 11.40
N LEU A 100 -12.81 1.19 10.59
CA LEU A 100 -12.41 0.04 9.78
C LEU A 100 -11.43 0.41 8.66
N GLU A 101 -11.60 1.59 8.07
CA GLU A 101 -10.68 2.09 7.04
C GLU A 101 -9.30 2.45 7.62
N ARG A 102 -9.25 2.93 8.87
CA ARG A 102 -8.01 3.16 9.59
C ARG A 102 -7.26 1.85 9.87
N GLU A 103 -7.95 0.82 10.34
CA GLU A 103 -7.34 -0.50 10.52
C GLU A 103 -6.79 -1.08 9.20
N LEU A 104 -7.48 -0.83 8.08
CA LEU A 104 -6.99 -1.22 6.77
C LEU A 104 -5.77 -0.40 6.35
N TYR A 105 -5.80 0.92 6.58
CA TYR A 105 -4.69 1.83 6.28
C TYR A 105 -3.41 1.37 6.97
N GLU A 106 -3.47 1.12 8.29
CA GLU A 106 -2.32 0.69 9.09
C GLU A 106 -1.72 -0.62 8.55
N LYS A 107 -2.56 -1.62 8.26
CA LYS A 107 -2.10 -2.90 7.69
C LYS A 107 -1.45 -2.74 6.32
N LEU A 108 -1.99 -1.87 5.47
CA LEU A 108 -1.39 -1.58 4.16
C LEU A 108 -0.07 -0.83 4.32
N SER A 109 0.01 0.09 5.28
CA SER A 109 1.23 0.83 5.60
C SER A 109 2.36 -0.10 6.05
N ASP A 110 2.05 -1.10 6.90
CA ASP A 110 3.02 -2.13 7.30
C ASP A 110 3.56 -2.92 6.11
N VAL A 111 2.69 -3.28 5.15
CA VAL A 111 3.09 -4.00 3.93
C VAL A 111 3.98 -3.14 3.05
N ILE A 112 3.63 -1.87 2.84
CA ILE A 112 4.44 -0.93 2.05
C ILE A 112 5.79 -0.68 2.73
N SER A 113 5.80 -0.49 4.05
CA SER A 113 7.02 -0.37 4.84
C SER A 113 7.92 -1.60 4.68
N TRP A 114 7.36 -2.80 4.85
CA TRP A 114 8.10 -4.04 4.61
C TRP A 114 8.66 -4.11 3.18
N PHE A 115 7.85 -3.81 2.17
CA PHE A 115 8.29 -3.82 0.77
C PHE A 115 9.44 -2.83 0.55
N ASN A 116 9.31 -1.60 1.07
CA ASN A 116 10.36 -0.59 1.03
C ASN A 116 11.62 -1.09 1.74
N THR A 117 11.53 -1.79 2.88
CA THR A 117 12.72 -2.37 3.51
C THR A 117 13.37 -3.48 2.67
N GLN A 118 12.62 -4.23 1.85
CA GLN A 118 13.21 -5.24 0.96
C GLN A 118 13.85 -4.60 -0.28
N VAL A 119 13.23 -3.55 -0.83
CA VAL A 119 13.74 -2.81 -2.00
C VAL A 119 14.94 -1.95 -1.63
N LEU A 120 14.87 -1.18 -0.53
CA LEU A 120 15.95 -0.32 -0.05
C LEU A 120 17.11 -1.12 0.56
N LYS A 121 16.89 -2.37 1.01
CA LYS A 121 17.99 -3.30 1.32
C LYS A 121 18.87 -3.63 0.09
N GLY A 122 18.42 -3.30 -1.12
CA GLY A 122 19.24 -3.36 -2.33
C GLY A 122 20.13 -2.14 -2.56
N GLU A 123 19.90 -1.01 -1.89
CA GLU A 123 20.58 0.27 -2.17
C GLU A 123 21.57 0.73 -1.10
N GLU A 124 21.53 0.22 0.13
CA GLU A 124 22.54 0.49 1.15
C GLU A 124 23.52 -0.68 1.30
N GLU A 125 24.25 -0.97 0.22
CA GLU A 125 25.39 -1.86 0.33
C GLU A 125 26.53 -1.15 1.07
N GLU A 126 26.77 -1.57 2.32
CA GLU A 126 27.77 -0.98 3.20
C GLU A 126 29.13 -0.85 2.49
N LEU A 127 29.66 0.37 2.44
CA LEU A 127 30.98 0.63 1.88
C LEU A 127 32.03 0.42 2.95
N VAL A 128 32.97 -0.47 2.67
CA VAL A 128 34.07 -0.83 3.56
C VAL A 128 35.40 -0.48 2.91
N ILE A 129 36.43 -0.29 3.73
CA ILE A 129 37.80 -0.03 3.28
C ILE A 129 38.61 -1.31 3.45
N ILE A 130 39.27 -1.73 2.38
CA ILE A 130 40.17 -2.88 2.36
C ILE A 130 41.56 -2.44 1.91
N HIS A 131 42.56 -3.15 2.39
CA HIS A 131 43.95 -3.06 1.96
C HIS A 131 44.29 -4.27 1.10
N ILE A 132 44.83 -4.04 -0.09
CA ILE A 132 45.20 -5.08 -1.04
C ILE A 132 46.53 -5.70 -0.61
N THR A 133 46.50 -6.99 -0.26
CA THR A 133 47.66 -7.72 0.25
C THR A 133 48.47 -8.35 -0.87
N SER A 134 47.83 -8.75 -1.97
CA SER A 134 48.48 -9.30 -3.17
C SER A 134 47.90 -8.66 -4.43
N GLY A 135 48.75 -8.28 -5.38
CA GLY A 135 48.29 -7.72 -6.66
C GLY A 135 47.55 -8.79 -7.47
N THR A 136 46.52 -8.37 -8.20
CA THR A 136 45.77 -9.25 -9.10
C THR A 136 45.67 -8.64 -10.50
N ASN A 137 45.77 -9.49 -11.52
CA ASN A 137 45.50 -9.13 -12.91
C ASN A 137 44.02 -9.31 -13.29
N GLU A 138 43.19 -9.75 -12.33
CA GLU A 138 41.75 -9.90 -12.58
C GLU A 138 41.06 -8.53 -12.61
N PRO A 139 40.17 -8.30 -13.58
CA PRO A 139 39.49 -7.02 -13.74
C PRO A 139 38.42 -6.86 -12.65
N ILE A 140 38.67 -5.98 -11.67
CA ILE A 140 37.72 -5.69 -10.58
C ILE A 140 36.97 -4.40 -10.90
N LEU A 141 35.64 -4.41 -10.76
CA LEU A 141 34.79 -3.24 -10.98
C LEU A 141 34.75 -2.34 -9.74
N ASP A 142 34.98 -1.04 -9.93
CA ASP A 142 34.80 -0.02 -8.90
C ASP A 142 33.31 0.32 -8.67
N LEU A 143 33.05 1.22 -7.72
CA LEU A 143 31.69 1.69 -7.40
C LEU A 143 30.98 2.38 -8.59
N GLU A 144 31.73 2.85 -9.59
CA GLU A 144 31.26 3.54 -10.79
C GLU A 144 31.23 2.61 -12.03
N GLY A 145 31.53 1.32 -11.86
CA GLY A 145 31.53 0.31 -12.93
C GLY A 145 32.76 0.33 -13.84
N ARG A 146 33.89 0.89 -13.40
CA ARG A 146 35.16 0.90 -14.14
C ARG A 146 36.08 -0.21 -13.65
N PHE A 147 36.90 -0.74 -14.55
CA PHE A 147 37.92 -1.73 -14.20
C PHE A 147 39.11 -1.08 -13.49
N LEU A 148 39.45 -1.60 -12.32
CA LEU A 148 40.62 -1.24 -11.54
C LEU A 148 41.73 -2.27 -11.75
N SER A 149 42.97 -1.78 -11.87
CA SER A 149 44.16 -2.58 -11.69
C SER A 149 44.62 -2.40 -10.24
N LEU A 150 44.66 -3.48 -9.46
CA LEU A 150 44.99 -3.45 -8.04
C LEU A 150 46.40 -3.99 -7.81
N SER A 151 47.23 -3.18 -7.16
CA SER A 151 48.58 -3.53 -6.72
C SER A 151 48.61 -3.82 -5.22
N SER A 152 49.58 -4.61 -4.78
CA SER A 152 49.81 -4.83 -3.34
C SER A 152 50.17 -3.50 -2.67
N GLY A 153 49.52 -3.19 -1.55
CA GLY A 153 49.65 -1.92 -0.82
C GLY A 153 48.52 -0.92 -1.08
N ASP A 154 47.68 -1.15 -2.09
CA ASP A 154 46.58 -0.24 -2.41
C ASP A 154 45.48 -0.27 -1.33
N ILE A 155 44.83 0.88 -1.12
CA ILE A 155 43.66 1.01 -0.25
C ILE A 155 42.44 1.30 -1.12
N LEU A 156 41.42 0.46 -0.99
CA LEU A 156 40.20 0.55 -1.78
C LEU A 156 38.98 0.69 -0.88
N ARG A 157 38.14 1.70 -1.16
CA ARG A 157 36.79 1.78 -0.62
C ARG A 157 35.81 1.15 -1.61
N THR A 158 35.16 0.06 -1.20
CA THR A 158 34.26 -0.71 -2.08
C THR A 158 33.08 -1.29 -1.31
N LYS A 159 32.13 -1.87 -2.05
CA LYS A 159 30.98 -2.59 -1.50
C LYS A 159 31.41 -3.76 -0.65
N ARG A 160 30.73 -4.01 0.47
CA ARG A 160 31.04 -5.10 1.40
C ARG A 160 31.03 -6.48 0.74
N SER A 161 30.19 -6.72 -0.27
CA SER A 161 30.18 -7.97 -1.03
C SER A 161 31.48 -8.19 -1.82
N ILE A 162 31.96 -7.16 -2.52
CA ILE A 162 33.21 -7.17 -3.29
C ILE A 162 34.39 -7.32 -2.33
N ALA A 163 34.41 -6.54 -1.25
CA ALA A 163 35.43 -6.64 -0.22
C ALA A 163 35.50 -8.03 0.41
N LYS A 164 34.35 -8.62 0.77
CA LYS A 164 34.29 -9.97 1.31
C LYS A 164 34.87 -10.99 0.35
N HIS A 165 34.49 -10.92 -0.93
CA HIS A 165 35.04 -11.83 -1.95
C HIS A 165 36.56 -11.73 -2.04
N LEU A 166 37.12 -10.52 -2.11
CA LEU A 166 38.56 -10.30 -2.19
C LEU A 166 39.33 -10.77 -0.94
N VAL A 167 38.70 -10.67 0.24
CA VAL A 167 39.25 -11.20 1.50
C VAL A 167 39.19 -12.73 1.51
N ASP A 168 38.07 -13.32 1.10
CA ASP A 168 37.86 -14.77 1.07
C ASP A 168 38.86 -15.48 0.13
N VAL A 169 39.24 -14.84 -0.97
CA VAL A 169 40.26 -15.35 -1.91
C VAL A 169 41.69 -14.95 -1.53
N GLY A 170 41.90 -14.25 -0.42
CA GLY A 170 43.22 -13.89 0.11
C GLY A 170 43.94 -12.76 -0.64
N ILE A 171 43.21 -11.95 -1.41
CA ILE A 171 43.74 -10.80 -2.17
C ILE A 171 43.76 -9.51 -1.34
N ALA A 172 42.85 -9.38 -0.37
CA ALA A 172 42.73 -8.20 0.47
C ALA A 172 42.55 -8.54 1.95
N ALA A 173 42.72 -7.53 2.81
CA ALA A 173 42.39 -7.57 4.22
C ALA A 173 41.54 -6.35 4.60
N TYR A 174 40.63 -6.50 5.55
CA TYR A 174 39.90 -5.36 6.11
C TYR A 174 40.86 -4.42 6.85
N VAL A 175 40.65 -3.12 6.70
CA VAL A 175 41.38 -2.11 7.47
C VAL A 175 40.60 -1.84 8.75
N ASP A 176 41.09 -2.31 9.90
CA ASP A 176 40.54 -1.95 11.21
C ASP A 176 40.87 -0.48 11.50
N TYR A 177 39.86 0.39 11.43
CA TYR A 177 39.94 1.74 11.99
C TYR A 177 39.75 1.63 13.52
N LYS A 178 40.81 1.90 14.28
CA LYS A 178 40.67 2.31 15.69
C LYS A 178 40.45 3.81 15.77
#